data_AF-A0A422QKW9-F1
#
_entry.id   AF-A0A422QKW9-F1
#
_cell.length_a   1.000
_cell.length_b   1.000
_cell.length_c   1.000
_cell.angle_alpha   90.00
_cell.angle_beta   90.00
_cell.angle_gamma   90.00
#
_symmetry.space_group_name_H-M   'P 1'
#
loop_
_entity.id
_entity.type
_entity.pdbx_description
1 polymer ?
#
loop_
_entity_poly.entity_id
_entity_poly.type
_entity_poly.pdbx_seq_one_letter_code
_entity_poly.pdbx_strand_id
1 'polypeptide(L)'
;MDIQPETPWDSTPDVSARIVTAIGRIATVLRAGMWEVSTSEGLNPAQAEILHLLQHRTRGVRLSWLAKQLSISAASASDSVAALVNKGLVRKARAEDDGRATALHLTPDGERVAERLGHALSFADNAASRLPSGQQVQMLTGLFKLIAELQKTDRFPELRACLSCRHFEANKYPGAEVPHHCALVGAPLPISFLRIDCAEHEPTDPVTQQRNWAIFA
;
A
#
# COMPACT_ATOMS: atom_id res chain seq x y z
N MET A 1 29.41 39.60 -25.83
CA MET A 1 28.75 38.29 -25.66
C MET A 1 28.58 38.13 -24.17
N ASP A 2 27.41 38.50 -23.63
CA ASP A 2 27.14 38.36 -22.21
C ASP A 2 26.91 36.89 -21.90
N ILE A 3 27.91 36.26 -21.30
CA ILE A 3 27.75 34.93 -20.70
C ILE A 3 27.12 35.19 -19.33
N GLN A 4 25.79 35.07 -19.26
CA GLN A 4 25.11 34.97 -17.96
C GLN A 4 25.70 33.74 -17.24
N PRO A 5 26.21 33.86 -16.01
CA PRO A 5 26.74 32.70 -15.31
C PRO A 5 25.61 31.71 -15.08
N GLU A 6 25.78 30.47 -15.54
CA GLU A 6 24.88 29.38 -15.18
C GLU A 6 24.78 29.33 -13.66
N THR A 7 23.58 29.56 -13.16
CA THR A 7 23.30 29.42 -11.75
C THR A 7 23.19 27.94 -11.42
N PRO A 8 23.54 27.49 -10.20
CA PRO A 8 23.35 26.09 -9.81
C PRO A 8 21.90 25.60 -10.00
N TRP A 9 20.93 26.52 -10.01
CA TRP A 9 19.51 26.27 -10.22
C TRP A 9 19.16 25.87 -11.66
N ASP A 10 19.99 26.22 -12.64
CA ASP A 10 19.75 25.90 -14.06
C ASP A 10 19.87 24.40 -14.34
N SER A 11 20.52 23.66 -13.44
CA SER A 11 20.62 22.19 -13.44
C SER A 11 19.57 21.51 -12.54
N THR A 12 18.60 22.26 -12.00
CA THR A 12 17.58 21.69 -11.11
C THR A 12 16.77 20.64 -11.86
N PRO A 13 16.71 19.38 -11.37
CA PRO A 13 15.91 18.36 -12.03
C PRO A 13 14.42 18.71 -12.00
N ASP A 14 13.69 18.18 -12.98
CA ASP A 14 12.24 18.29 -13.02
C ASP A 14 11.59 17.91 -11.70
N VAL A 15 10.49 18.59 -11.37
CA VAL A 15 9.72 18.34 -10.14
C VAL A 15 9.31 16.86 -10.05
N SER A 16 8.95 16.22 -11.17
CA SER A 16 8.61 14.79 -11.23
C SER A 16 9.78 13.89 -10.80
N ALA A 17 11.00 14.15 -11.27
CA ALA A 17 12.19 13.41 -10.89
C ALA A 17 12.53 13.58 -9.40
N ARG A 18 12.32 14.80 -8.88
CA ARG A 18 12.52 15.12 -7.45
C ARG A 18 11.49 14.42 -6.56
N ILE A 19 10.24 14.30 -6.99
CA ILE A 19 9.20 13.52 -6.30
C ILE A 19 9.61 12.05 -6.20
N VAL A 20 10.01 11.42 -7.32
CA VAL A 20 10.45 10.01 -7.34
C VAL A 20 11.65 9.81 -6.41
N THR A 21 12.62 10.74 -6.44
CA THR A 21 13.78 10.71 -5.55
C THR A 21 13.37 10.78 -4.08
N ALA A 22 12.46 11.70 -3.73
CA ALA A 22 11.98 11.84 -2.36
C ALA A 22 11.27 10.57 -1.85
N ILE A 23 10.38 9.98 -2.67
CA ILE A 23 9.69 8.72 -2.35
C ILE A 23 10.71 7.59 -2.13
N GLY A 24 11.71 7.46 -3.00
CA GLY A 24 12.77 6.44 -2.87
C GLY A 24 13.60 6.59 -1.58
N ARG A 25 13.89 7.83 -1.17
CA ARG A 25 14.59 8.12 0.10
C ARG A 25 13.73 7.74 1.30
N ILE A 26 12.45 8.09 1.30
CA ILE A 26 11.50 7.70 2.35
C ILE A 26 11.41 6.18 2.44
N ALA A 27 11.18 5.49 1.32
CA ALA A 27 11.11 4.03 1.26
C ALA A 27 12.38 3.34 1.79
N THR A 28 13.55 3.94 1.56
CA THR A 28 14.82 3.43 2.10
C THR A 28 14.87 3.54 3.63
N VAL A 29 14.44 4.68 4.19
CA VAL A 29 14.39 4.88 5.65
C VAL A 29 13.36 3.97 6.30
N LEU A 30 12.18 3.78 5.69
CA LEU A 30 11.15 2.85 6.17
C LEU A 30 11.69 1.42 6.27
N ARG A 31 12.34 0.93 5.20
CA ARG A 31 12.98 -0.40 5.19
C ARG A 31 14.09 -0.52 6.25
N ALA A 32 14.87 0.54 6.46
CA ALA A 32 15.89 0.55 7.49
C ALA A 32 15.27 0.51 8.91
N GLY A 33 14.12 1.15 9.13
CA GLY A 33 13.39 1.09 10.41
C GLY A 33 12.96 -0.33 10.79
N MET A 34 12.56 -1.14 9.81
CA MET A 34 12.18 -2.55 10.04
C MET A 34 13.38 -3.49 10.26
N TRP A 35 14.61 -3.02 10.03
CA TRP A 35 15.80 -3.86 9.99
C TRP A 35 16.10 -4.55 11.33
N GLU A 36 15.99 -3.83 12.44
CA GLU A 36 16.28 -4.36 13.78
C GLU A 36 15.35 -5.52 14.14
N VAL A 37 14.04 -5.29 13.99
CA VAL A 37 13.02 -6.32 14.24
C VAL A 37 13.23 -7.52 13.29
N SER A 38 13.42 -7.27 12.00
CA SER A 38 13.64 -8.33 11.01
C SER A 38 14.87 -9.17 11.34
N THR A 39 15.97 -8.55 11.74
CA THR A 39 17.21 -9.24 12.11
C THR A 39 17.02 -10.10 13.36
N SER A 40 16.35 -9.56 14.38
CA SER A 40 16.09 -10.30 15.64
C SER A 40 15.22 -11.54 15.43
N GLU A 41 14.32 -11.51 14.44
CA GLU A 41 13.43 -12.62 14.05
C GLU A 41 14.03 -13.52 12.94
N GLY A 42 15.26 -13.21 12.51
CA GLY A 42 15.95 -13.88 11.41
C GLY A 42 15.15 -13.85 10.10
N LEU A 43 14.45 -12.74 9.84
CA LEU A 43 13.65 -12.51 8.64
C LEU A 43 14.46 -11.78 7.57
N ASN A 44 14.30 -12.23 6.33
CA ASN A 44 14.75 -11.45 5.18
C ASN A 44 13.70 -10.38 4.80
N PRO A 45 14.02 -9.42 3.91
CA PRO A 45 13.09 -8.36 3.54
C PRO A 45 11.76 -8.85 2.97
N ALA A 46 11.77 -9.89 2.13
CA ALA A 46 10.54 -10.44 1.55
C ALA A 46 9.65 -11.10 2.62
N GLN A 47 10.24 -11.77 3.61
CA GLN A 47 9.52 -12.39 4.72
C GLN A 47 8.88 -11.34 5.63
N ALA A 48 9.60 -10.28 5.99
CA ALA A 48 9.06 -9.17 6.78
C ALA A 48 7.90 -8.48 6.05
N GLU A 49 8.05 -8.23 4.75
CA GLU A 49 6.99 -7.66 3.92
C GLU A 49 5.77 -8.58 3.80
N ILE A 50 5.96 -9.90 3.69
CA ILE A 50 4.84 -10.86 3.71
C ILE A 50 4.07 -10.75 5.03
N LEU A 51 4.76 -10.68 6.18
CA LEU A 51 4.08 -10.55 7.47
C LEU A 51 3.30 -9.23 7.56
N HIS A 52 3.86 -8.13 7.05
CA HIS A 52 3.19 -6.85 6.97
C HIS A 52 1.95 -6.89 6.04
N LEU A 53 2.06 -7.47 4.85
CA LEU A 53 0.94 -7.61 3.90
C LEU A 53 -0.18 -8.53 4.43
N LEU A 54 0.16 -9.52 5.25
CA LEU A 54 -0.80 -10.39 5.91
C LEU A 54 -1.40 -9.74 7.18
N GLN A 55 -0.81 -8.66 7.68
CA GLN A 55 -1.31 -7.93 8.83
C GLN A 55 -2.70 -7.35 8.51
N HIS A 56 -3.62 -7.42 9.48
CA HIS A 56 -5.01 -6.96 9.34
C HIS A 56 -5.85 -7.69 8.27
N ARG A 57 -5.37 -8.83 7.75
CA ARG A 57 -6.15 -9.69 6.86
C ARG A 57 -7.10 -10.57 7.67
N THR A 58 -8.39 -10.31 7.56
CA THR A 58 -9.44 -11.15 8.13
C THR A 58 -9.62 -12.45 7.35
N ARG A 59 -9.43 -12.40 6.03
CA ARG A 59 -9.45 -13.55 5.12
C ARG A 59 -8.05 -13.97 4.69
N GLY A 60 -7.87 -15.26 4.42
CA GLY A 60 -6.57 -15.78 3.99
C GLY A 60 -6.18 -15.30 2.58
N VAL A 61 -4.89 -15.11 2.37
CA VAL A 61 -4.33 -14.51 1.15
C VAL A 61 -3.73 -15.58 0.23
N ARG A 62 -3.88 -15.41 -1.10
CA ARG A 62 -3.29 -16.29 -2.10
C ARG A 62 -1.79 -16.02 -2.28
N LEU A 63 -1.02 -17.07 -2.52
CA LEU A 63 0.41 -16.95 -2.87
C LEU A 63 0.64 -16.09 -4.12
N SER A 64 -0.21 -16.25 -5.15
CA SER A 64 -0.13 -15.48 -6.39
C SER A 64 -0.31 -13.98 -6.16
N TRP A 65 -1.14 -13.60 -5.19
CA TRP A 65 -1.31 -12.21 -4.80
C TRP A 65 -0.05 -11.67 -4.10
N LEU A 66 0.53 -12.43 -3.15
CA LEU A 66 1.79 -12.03 -2.49
C LEU A 66 2.93 -11.84 -3.51
N ALA A 67 3.07 -12.77 -4.47
CA ALA A 67 4.08 -12.67 -5.52
C ALA A 67 3.93 -11.37 -6.34
N LYS A 68 2.69 -10.99 -6.69
CA LYS A 68 2.40 -9.72 -7.37
C LYS A 68 2.74 -8.50 -6.50
N GLN A 69 2.30 -8.48 -5.24
CA GLN A 69 2.58 -7.35 -4.33
C GLN A 69 4.08 -7.12 -4.14
N LEU A 70 4.83 -8.20 -3.96
CA LEU A 70 6.28 -8.17 -3.77
C LEU A 70 7.06 -7.95 -5.06
N SER A 71 6.40 -8.02 -6.23
CA SER A 71 7.04 -8.00 -7.55
C SER A 71 8.15 -9.07 -7.68
N ILE A 72 7.89 -10.28 -7.18
CA ILE A 72 8.82 -11.44 -7.26
C ILE A 72 8.16 -12.64 -7.94
N SER A 73 8.97 -13.63 -8.31
CA SER A 73 8.46 -14.87 -8.89
C SER A 73 7.60 -15.66 -7.90
N ALA A 74 6.66 -16.46 -8.41
CA ALA A 74 5.85 -17.36 -7.58
C ALA A 74 6.72 -18.38 -6.82
N ALA A 75 7.84 -18.81 -7.39
CA ALA A 75 8.82 -19.68 -6.74
C ALA A 75 9.46 -18.98 -5.52
N SER A 76 9.97 -17.77 -5.71
CA SER A 76 10.58 -16.97 -4.63
C SER A 76 9.59 -16.63 -3.51
N ALA A 77 8.33 -16.33 -3.87
CA ALA A 77 7.26 -16.15 -2.90
C ALA A 77 6.97 -17.45 -2.13
N SER A 78 6.92 -18.59 -2.83
CA SER A 78 6.71 -19.90 -2.21
C SER A 78 7.81 -20.24 -1.21
N ASP A 79 9.08 -20.00 -1.56
CA ASP A 79 10.23 -20.24 -0.70
C ASP A 79 10.17 -19.38 0.56
N SER A 80 9.84 -18.09 0.40
CA SER A 80 9.68 -17.16 1.52
C SER A 80 8.54 -17.59 2.46
N VAL A 81 7.40 -18.01 1.89
CA VAL A 81 6.27 -18.54 2.67
C VAL A 81 6.62 -19.85 3.36
N ALA A 82 7.34 -20.77 2.70
CA ALA A 82 7.77 -22.02 3.30
C ALA A 82 8.69 -21.77 4.51
N ALA A 83 9.63 -20.83 4.39
CA ALA A 83 10.47 -20.41 5.50
C ALA A 83 9.66 -19.80 6.66
N LEU A 84 8.65 -18.98 6.38
CA LEU A 84 7.75 -18.43 7.40
C LEU A 84 6.87 -19.49 8.08
N VAL A 85 6.45 -20.51 7.34
CA VAL A 85 5.74 -21.67 7.89
C VAL A 85 6.66 -22.47 8.81
N ASN A 86 7.91 -22.72 8.40
CA ASN A 86 8.90 -23.42 9.24
C ASN A 86 9.26 -22.64 10.51
N LYS A 87 9.23 -21.31 10.45
CA LYS A 87 9.36 -20.42 11.62
C LYS A 87 8.10 -20.36 12.49
N GLY A 88 6.99 -20.98 12.08
CA GLY A 88 5.74 -20.95 12.82
C GLY A 88 4.99 -19.60 12.76
N LEU A 89 5.36 -18.70 11.84
CA LEU A 89 4.78 -17.34 11.73
C LEU A 89 3.61 -17.28 10.75
N VAL A 90 3.57 -18.20 9.79
CA VAL A 90 2.49 -18.30 8.79
C VAL A 90 1.93 -19.72 8.79
N ARG A 91 0.62 -19.86 8.59
CA ARG A 91 -0.04 -21.14 8.37
C ARG A 91 -0.77 -21.17 7.03
N LYS A 92 -0.84 -22.36 6.45
CA LYS A 92 -1.63 -22.66 5.25
C LYS A 92 -2.99 -23.23 5.66
N ALA A 93 -4.06 -22.74 5.06
CA ALA A 93 -5.41 -23.27 5.20
C ALA A 93 -6.05 -23.47 3.82
N ARG A 94 -7.13 -24.24 3.76
CA ARG A 94 -7.99 -24.23 2.56
C ARG A 94 -8.68 -22.88 2.47
N ALA A 95 -8.85 -22.39 1.25
CA ALA A 95 -9.59 -21.16 1.05
C ALA A 95 -11.09 -21.34 1.27
N GLU A 96 -11.74 -20.28 1.72
CA GLU A 96 -13.19 -20.24 1.96
C GLU A 96 -14.00 -20.28 0.67
N ASP A 97 -13.47 -19.69 -0.41
CA ASP A 97 -14.07 -19.53 -1.74
C ASP A 97 -13.71 -20.66 -2.71
N ASP A 98 -12.57 -21.33 -2.50
CA ASP A 98 -12.15 -22.51 -3.27
C ASP A 98 -11.37 -23.48 -2.40
N GLY A 99 -12.02 -24.57 -1.98
CA GLY A 99 -11.42 -25.59 -1.10
C GLY A 99 -10.18 -26.30 -1.70
N ARG A 100 -9.90 -26.13 -2.99
CA ARG A 100 -8.66 -26.62 -3.64
C ARG A 100 -7.52 -25.61 -3.57
N ALA A 101 -7.84 -24.33 -3.36
CA ALA A 101 -6.84 -23.28 -3.24
C ALA A 101 -6.29 -23.19 -1.80
N THR A 102 -5.01 -22.83 -1.70
CA THR A 102 -4.37 -22.55 -0.40
C THR A 102 -4.50 -21.06 -0.07
N ALA A 103 -4.89 -20.79 1.16
CA ALA A 103 -4.92 -19.46 1.76
C ALA A 103 -3.87 -19.36 2.87
N LEU A 104 -3.19 -18.22 2.93
CA LEU A 104 -2.12 -17.93 3.89
C LEU A 104 -2.65 -17.02 4.98
N HIS A 105 -2.34 -17.35 6.22
CA HIS A 105 -2.72 -16.58 7.40
C HIS A 105 -1.51 -16.42 8.31
N LEU A 106 -1.47 -15.32 9.07
CA LEU A 106 -0.60 -15.25 10.22
C LEU A 106 -1.02 -16.29 11.27
N THR A 107 -0.04 -16.79 12.01
CA THR A 107 -0.26 -17.43 13.31
C THR A 107 -0.32 -16.34 14.40
N PRO A 108 -0.75 -16.66 15.63
CA PRO A 108 -0.65 -15.69 16.73
C PRO A 108 0.77 -15.16 16.95
N ASP A 109 1.80 -15.97 16.65
CA ASP A 109 3.20 -15.56 16.75
C ASP A 109 3.59 -14.65 15.59
N GLY A 110 3.10 -14.96 14.38
CA GLY A 110 3.23 -14.10 13.21
C GLY A 110 2.57 -12.73 13.39
N GLU A 111 1.40 -12.67 14.03
CA GLU A 111 0.71 -11.42 14.38
C GLU A 111 1.57 -10.55 15.30
N ARG A 112 2.14 -11.13 16.37
CA ARG A 112 3.04 -10.40 17.28
C ARG A 112 4.32 -9.90 16.60
N VAL A 113 4.85 -10.64 15.62
CA VAL A 113 5.99 -10.17 14.81
C VAL A 113 5.57 -9.04 13.88
N ALA A 114 4.44 -9.17 13.18
CA ALA A 114 3.90 -8.15 12.28
C ALA A 114 3.59 -6.83 13.04
N GLU A 115 3.03 -6.92 14.24
CA GLU A 115 2.80 -5.77 15.13
C GLU A 115 4.11 -5.05 15.47
N ARG A 116 5.16 -5.79 15.87
CA ARG A 116 6.48 -5.20 16.14
C ARG A 116 7.09 -4.55 14.90
N LEU A 117 6.95 -5.16 13.73
CA LEU A 117 7.36 -4.57 12.45
C LEU A 117 6.61 -3.26 12.16
N GLY A 118 5.29 -3.23 12.39
CA GLY A 118 4.49 -2.01 12.26
C GLY A 118 4.89 -0.92 13.26
N HIS A 119 5.11 -1.28 14.52
CA HIS A 119 5.58 -0.34 15.54
C HIS A 119 6.96 0.26 15.20
N ALA A 120 7.84 -0.51 14.56
CA ALA A 120 9.13 0.00 14.08
C ALA A 120 8.99 1.11 13.02
N LEU A 121 7.83 1.21 12.36
CA LEU A 121 7.51 2.27 11.42
C LEU A 121 6.80 3.49 12.06
N SER A 122 6.50 3.46 13.35
CA SER A 122 5.79 4.55 14.06
C SER A 122 6.49 5.92 13.96
N PHE A 123 7.81 5.97 13.74
CA PHE A 123 8.53 7.23 13.50
C PHE A 123 8.04 7.94 12.24
N ALA A 124 7.64 7.19 11.21
CA ALA A 124 7.14 7.73 9.95
C ALA A 124 5.72 8.27 10.11
N ASP A 125 4.85 7.54 10.82
CA ASP A 125 3.52 8.00 11.18
C ASP A 125 3.60 9.29 12.01
N ASN A 126 4.52 9.32 12.99
CA ASN A 126 4.78 10.51 13.79
C ASN A 126 5.27 11.69 12.92
N ALA A 127 6.14 11.46 11.94
CA ALA A 127 6.59 12.51 11.02
C ALA A 127 5.43 13.05 10.18
N ALA A 128 4.58 12.18 9.63
CA ALA A 128 3.40 12.58 8.86
C ALA A 128 2.39 13.36 9.73
N SER A 129 2.15 12.92 10.96
CA SER A 129 1.19 13.54 11.90
C SER A 129 1.57 14.97 12.31
N ARG A 130 2.86 15.33 12.22
CA ARG A 130 3.37 16.68 12.54
C ARG A 130 3.11 17.70 11.45
N LEU A 131 2.74 17.26 10.24
CA LEU A 131 2.34 18.17 9.19
C LEU A 131 0.97 18.78 9.50
N PRO A 132 0.67 20.02 9.08
CA PRO A 132 -0.68 20.57 9.15
C PRO A 132 -1.69 19.64 8.48
N SER A 133 -2.90 19.50 9.05
CA SER A 133 -3.93 18.58 8.56
C SER A 133 -4.24 18.77 7.07
N GLY A 134 -4.32 20.02 6.60
CA GLY A 134 -4.50 20.34 5.18
C GLY A 134 -3.38 19.79 4.30
N GLN A 135 -2.12 19.84 4.75
CA GLN A 135 -0.98 19.30 4.01
C GLN A 135 -0.97 17.78 4.01
N GLN A 136 -1.39 17.13 5.11
CA GLN A 136 -1.56 15.67 5.14
C GLN A 136 -2.57 15.21 4.09
N VAL A 137 -3.73 15.87 4.03
CA VAL A 137 -4.79 15.56 3.05
C VAL A 137 -4.33 15.81 1.61
N GLN A 138 -3.63 16.93 1.36
CA GLN A 138 -3.05 17.21 0.04
C GLN A 138 -2.01 16.17 -0.37
N MET A 139 -1.11 15.78 0.53
CA MET A 139 -0.10 14.76 0.27
C MET A 139 -0.75 13.40 -0.01
N LEU A 140 -1.73 12.98 0.81
CA LEU A 140 -2.48 11.75 0.61
C LEU A 140 -3.19 11.73 -0.75
N THR A 141 -3.83 12.85 -1.12
CA THR A 141 -4.48 13.02 -2.43
C THR A 141 -3.47 12.86 -3.57
N GLY A 142 -2.31 13.53 -3.48
CA GLY A 142 -1.25 13.43 -4.47
C GLY A 142 -0.71 12.01 -4.62
N LEU A 143 -0.54 11.27 -3.51
CA LEU A 143 -0.12 9.87 -3.52
C LEU A 143 -1.16 8.96 -4.18
N PHE A 144 -2.45 9.13 -3.90
CA PHE A 144 -3.51 8.38 -4.59
C PHE A 144 -3.52 8.65 -6.10
N LYS A 145 -3.36 9.92 -6.51
CA LYS A 145 -3.26 10.27 -7.94
C LYS A 145 -2.04 9.65 -8.61
N LEU A 146 -0.88 9.67 -7.94
CA LEU A 146 0.33 9.02 -8.44
C LEU A 146 0.16 7.50 -8.56
N ILE A 147 -0.46 6.86 -7.56
CA ILE A 147 -0.82 5.43 -7.61
C ILE A 147 -1.73 5.15 -8.80
N ALA A 148 -2.73 6.00 -9.06
CA ALA A 148 -3.64 5.85 -10.18
C ALA A 148 -2.89 5.84 -11.52
N GLU A 149 -1.92 6.75 -11.70
CA GLU A 149 -1.07 6.77 -12.90
C GLU A 149 -0.18 5.52 -13.00
N LEU A 150 0.38 5.06 -11.89
CA LEU A 150 1.21 3.85 -11.87
C LEU A 150 0.41 2.58 -12.19
N GLN A 151 -0.85 2.50 -11.75
CA GLN A 151 -1.76 1.38 -12.04
C GLN A 151 -2.17 1.28 -13.52
N LYS A 152 -1.96 2.32 -14.33
CA LYS A 152 -2.11 2.23 -15.80
C LYS A 152 -0.99 1.41 -16.45
N THR A 153 0.04 1.05 -15.69
CA THR A 153 1.17 0.24 -16.15
C THR A 153 1.11 -1.15 -15.53
N ASP A 154 1.63 -2.16 -16.22
CA ASP A 154 1.72 -3.54 -15.69
C ASP A 154 2.69 -3.70 -14.50
N ARG A 155 3.32 -2.61 -14.05
CA ARG A 155 4.34 -2.62 -13.00
C ARG A 155 3.79 -2.46 -11.60
N PHE A 156 2.53 -2.04 -11.46
CA PHE A 156 1.97 -1.72 -10.16
C PHE A 156 0.88 -2.75 -9.79
N PRO A 157 1.03 -3.48 -8.67
CA PRO A 157 0.06 -4.49 -8.30
C PRO A 157 -1.28 -3.85 -7.92
N GLU A 158 -2.38 -4.58 -8.12
CA GLU A 158 -3.70 -4.14 -7.67
C GLU A 158 -3.69 -3.84 -6.17
N LEU A 159 -4.10 -2.62 -5.81
CA LEU A 159 -4.27 -2.22 -4.41
C LEU A 159 -5.71 -2.36 -3.98
N ARG A 160 -5.89 -2.72 -2.71
CA ARG A 160 -7.17 -2.66 -1.98
C ARG A 160 -7.47 -1.22 -1.53
N ALA A 161 -7.56 -0.31 -2.49
CA ALA A 161 -7.85 1.10 -2.24
C ALA A 161 -9.35 1.36 -2.35
N CYS A 162 -9.86 2.39 -1.65
CA CYS A 162 -11.24 2.83 -1.85
C CYS A 162 -11.57 3.03 -3.34
N LEU A 163 -10.65 3.59 -4.13
CA LEU A 163 -10.86 3.90 -5.54
C LEU A 163 -11.00 2.66 -6.46
N SER A 164 -10.53 1.50 -6.01
CA SER A 164 -10.70 0.21 -6.68
C SER A 164 -11.78 -0.68 -6.04
N CYS A 165 -12.55 -0.14 -5.09
CA CYS A 165 -13.57 -0.88 -4.35
C CYS A 165 -14.95 -0.77 -5.01
N ARG A 166 -15.70 -1.86 -5.06
CA ARG A 166 -17.10 -1.88 -5.55
C ARG A 166 -18.04 -0.97 -4.74
N HIS A 167 -17.68 -0.68 -3.49
CA HIS A 167 -18.48 0.12 -2.57
C HIS A 167 -18.22 1.62 -2.71
N PHE A 168 -17.20 2.02 -3.47
CA PHE A 168 -16.85 3.43 -3.61
C PHE A 168 -17.66 4.09 -4.73
N GLU A 169 -18.38 5.13 -4.36
CA GLU A 169 -19.17 5.95 -5.27
C GLU A 169 -18.50 7.32 -5.40
N ALA A 170 -17.77 7.50 -6.49
CA ALA A 170 -17.04 8.73 -6.77
C ALA A 170 -18.02 9.89 -7.03
N ASN A 171 -17.85 11.02 -6.34
CA ASN A 171 -18.63 12.24 -6.54
C ASN A 171 -20.16 12.03 -6.54
N LYS A 172 -20.66 11.20 -5.61
CA LYS A 172 -22.10 10.99 -5.38
C LYS A 172 -22.85 12.27 -5.00
N TYR A 173 -22.17 13.21 -4.35
CA TYR A 173 -22.73 14.49 -3.93
C TYR A 173 -22.01 15.67 -4.62
N PRO A 174 -22.30 15.96 -5.90
CA PRO A 174 -21.64 17.04 -6.64
C PRO A 174 -21.78 18.39 -5.93
N GLY A 175 -20.67 19.11 -5.79
CA GLY A 175 -20.62 20.44 -5.16
C GLY A 175 -20.58 20.42 -3.63
N ALA A 176 -20.68 19.26 -2.98
CA ALA A 176 -20.49 19.12 -1.54
C ALA A 176 -18.99 19.09 -1.18
N GLU A 177 -18.65 19.50 0.05
CA GLU A 177 -17.28 19.41 0.59
C GLU A 177 -16.77 17.96 0.67
N VAL A 178 -17.68 17.01 0.90
CA VAL A 178 -17.41 15.58 0.93
C VAL A 178 -18.21 14.88 -0.17
N PRO A 179 -17.70 14.91 -1.43
CA PRO A 179 -18.50 14.48 -2.57
C PRO A 179 -18.55 12.95 -2.75
N HIS A 180 -17.59 12.20 -2.21
CA HIS A 180 -17.53 10.74 -2.35
C HIS A 180 -18.40 10.04 -1.30
N HIS A 181 -18.74 8.78 -1.56
CA HIS A 181 -19.55 7.97 -0.64
C HIS A 181 -19.05 6.53 -0.58
N CYS A 182 -19.17 5.92 0.59
CA CYS A 182 -18.96 4.49 0.78
C CYS A 182 -20.31 3.80 0.92
N ALA A 183 -20.72 3.03 -0.09
CA ALA A 183 -21.99 2.30 -0.10
C ALA A 183 -22.09 1.21 0.99
N LEU A 184 -20.96 0.66 1.44
CA LEU A 184 -20.93 -0.31 2.53
C LEU A 184 -21.26 0.34 3.88
N VAL A 185 -20.67 1.51 4.16
CA VAL A 185 -20.91 2.24 5.41
C VAL A 185 -22.21 3.05 5.34
N GLY A 186 -22.64 3.42 4.13
CA GLY A 186 -23.82 4.25 3.90
C GLY A 186 -23.60 5.72 4.28
N ALA A 187 -22.38 6.24 4.13
CA ALA A 187 -22.02 7.59 4.54
C ALA A 187 -21.10 8.32 3.54
N PRO A 188 -21.14 9.67 3.52
CA PRO A 188 -20.14 10.48 2.83
C PRO A 188 -18.71 10.12 3.27
N LEU A 189 -17.80 10.01 2.31
CA LEU A 189 -16.42 9.56 2.51
C LEU A 189 -15.44 10.71 2.21
N PRO A 190 -14.93 11.41 3.24
CA PRO A 190 -13.92 12.45 3.03
C PRO A 190 -12.58 11.84 2.61
N ILE A 191 -11.75 12.63 1.93
CA ILE A 191 -10.41 12.19 1.48
C ILE A 191 -9.56 11.68 2.65
N SER A 192 -9.66 12.33 3.81
CA SER A 192 -8.97 11.92 5.03
C SER A 192 -9.36 10.53 5.56
N PHE A 193 -10.46 9.96 5.06
CA PHE A 193 -10.96 8.63 5.43
C PHE A 193 -10.76 7.60 4.30
N LEU A 194 -10.22 8.00 3.14
CA LEU A 194 -9.84 7.06 2.09
C LEU A 194 -8.79 6.10 2.62
N ARG A 195 -9.01 4.81 2.38
CA ARG A 195 -8.15 3.73 2.85
C ARG A 195 -7.35 3.16 1.70
N ILE A 196 -6.07 2.90 1.99
CA ILE A 196 -5.27 1.89 1.31
C ILE A 196 -5.33 0.66 2.20
N ASP A 197 -5.57 -0.48 1.58
CA ASP A 197 -5.69 -1.78 2.24
C ASP A 197 -6.90 -1.94 3.19
N CYS A 198 -8.06 -1.41 2.79
CA CYS A 198 -9.30 -1.56 3.56
C CYS A 198 -9.69 -3.04 3.74
N ALA A 199 -9.97 -3.47 4.98
CA ALA A 199 -10.40 -4.83 5.32
C ALA A 199 -11.64 -5.30 4.52
N GLU A 200 -12.57 -4.38 4.31
CA GLU A 200 -13.84 -4.62 3.59
C GLU A 200 -13.75 -4.38 2.08
N HIS A 201 -12.54 -4.19 1.54
CA HIS A 201 -12.38 -3.99 0.10
C HIS A 201 -12.85 -5.21 -0.69
N GLU A 202 -13.74 -4.97 -1.64
CA GLU A 202 -14.09 -5.91 -2.69
C GLU A 202 -13.77 -5.26 -4.05
N PRO A 203 -13.05 -5.95 -4.96
CA PRO A 203 -12.65 -5.37 -6.23
C PRO A 203 -13.86 -5.02 -7.10
N THR A 204 -13.82 -3.84 -7.71
CA THR A 204 -14.77 -3.45 -8.76
C THR A 204 -14.26 -3.88 -10.14
N ASP A 205 -15.11 -3.85 -11.16
CA ASP A 205 -14.69 -4.09 -12.54
C ASP A 205 -13.72 -2.99 -13.05
N PRO A 206 -12.82 -3.31 -14.00
CA PRO A 206 -11.81 -2.35 -14.48
C PRO A 206 -12.37 -1.04 -15.05
N VAL A 207 -13.56 -1.06 -15.66
CA VAL A 207 -14.18 0.14 -16.25
C VAL A 207 -14.63 1.10 -15.14
N THR A 208 -15.31 0.57 -14.12
CA THR A 208 -15.69 1.34 -12.94
C THR A 208 -14.47 1.86 -12.19
N GLN A 209 -13.42 1.04 -12.05
CA GLN A 209 -12.16 1.48 -11.43
C GLN A 209 -11.55 2.66 -12.19
N GLN A 210 -11.43 2.58 -13.52
CA GLN A 210 -10.90 3.65 -14.34
C GLN A 210 -11.73 4.93 -14.22
N ARG A 211 -13.06 4.80 -14.20
CA ARG A 211 -13.97 5.94 -13.98
C ARG A 211 -13.78 6.57 -12.61
N ASN A 212 -13.69 5.75 -11.55
CA ASN A 212 -13.48 6.23 -10.18
C ASN A 212 -12.18 7.02 -10.06
N TRP A 213 -11.10 6.54 -10.69
CA TRP A 213 -9.84 7.27 -10.77
C TRP A 213 -9.95 8.59 -11.54
N ALA A 214 -10.63 8.60 -12.68
CA ALA A 214 -10.81 9.82 -13.48
C ALA A 214 -11.64 10.89 -12.76
N ILE A 215 -12.61 10.50 -11.93
CA ILE A 215 -13.43 11.43 -11.14
C ILE A 215 -12.68 11.93 -9.89
N PHE A 216 -11.74 11.14 -9.36
CA PHE A 216 -10.92 11.51 -8.22
C PHE A 216 -9.71 12.39 -8.59
N ALA A 217 -9.16 12.20 -9.79
CA ALA A 217 -8.06 12.99 -10.37
C ALA A 217 -8.47 14.44 -10.63
#